data_AF-A0A960V6U7-F1
#
_entry.id   AF-A0A960V6U7-F1
#
_cell.length_a   1.000
_cell.length_b   1.000
_cell.length_c   1.000
_cell.angle_alpha   90.00
_cell.angle_beta   90.00
_cell.angle_gamma   90.00
#
_symmetry.space_group_name_H-M   'P 1'
#
loop_
_entity.id
_entity.type
_entity.pdbx_description
1 polymer ?
#
loop_
_entity_poly.entity_id
_entity_poly.type
_entity_poly.pdbx_seq_one_letter_code
_entity_poly.pdbx_strand_id
1 'polypeptide(L)'
;SFIILNPSENANINLAAAMVRKNSGFSAAPKYNKMVMTLLDYAAGNLFTRDFVNVCEDTTAFLYHTGPIVMWNIIQEDMLRRDFGFCYYVEKNNIIRFFPETIIKKNIIDFWADKFFNLKSSQVDAYINYSKGIASIKESYKALFDQAASTKRRNVNDNQTLEEYLKENTGKFFGYRRAQIYRRFVNDTIWGNLPEVSSSDLVHKFSRK
;
A
#
# COMPACT_ATOMS: atom_id res chain seq x y z
N SER A 1 -6.34 11.30 -27.99
CA SER A 1 -6.37 12.46 -27.08
C SER A 1 -6.81 11.96 -25.72
N PHE A 2 -5.99 12.08 -24.68
CA PHE A 2 -6.31 11.49 -23.38
C PHE A 2 -7.24 12.39 -22.58
N ILE A 3 -8.23 11.76 -21.95
CA ILE A 3 -9.07 12.39 -20.94
C ILE A 3 -8.62 11.75 -19.62
N ILE A 4 -8.51 12.53 -18.54
CA ILE A 4 -8.31 12.00 -17.20
C ILE A 4 -9.47 12.57 -16.39
N LEU A 5 -10.45 11.74 -16.09
CA LEU A 5 -11.62 12.15 -15.33
C LEU A 5 -11.31 12.10 -13.82
N ASN A 6 -11.84 13.10 -13.12
CA ASN A 6 -11.64 13.31 -11.69
C ASN A 6 -12.32 12.18 -10.87
N PRO A 7 -11.62 11.50 -9.95
CA PRO A 7 -12.18 10.39 -9.17
C PRO A 7 -13.48 10.72 -8.38
N SER A 8 -13.70 11.99 -8.03
CA SER A 8 -14.90 12.42 -7.29
C SER A 8 -16.13 12.68 -8.17
N GLU A 9 -16.01 12.63 -9.50
CA GLU A 9 -17.08 12.91 -10.46
C GLU A 9 -17.68 11.62 -11.07
N ASN A 10 -17.36 10.47 -10.47
CA ASN A 10 -17.51 9.12 -11.05
C ASN A 10 -18.93 8.53 -11.06
N ALA A 11 -19.96 9.26 -10.63
CA ALA A 11 -21.28 8.66 -10.50
C ALA A 11 -21.99 8.39 -11.85
N ASN A 12 -21.69 9.12 -12.94
CA ASN A 12 -22.35 8.94 -14.24
C ASN A 12 -21.56 9.62 -15.38
N ILE A 13 -20.46 9.00 -15.84
CA ILE A 13 -19.73 9.52 -17.00
C ILE A 13 -20.39 9.00 -18.28
N ASN A 14 -21.12 9.87 -18.99
CA ASN A 14 -21.56 9.59 -20.37
C ASN A 14 -20.58 10.19 -21.39
N LEU A 15 -20.65 9.70 -22.64
CA LEU A 15 -19.70 10.07 -23.70
C LEU A 15 -19.72 11.59 -23.98
N ALA A 16 -20.89 12.23 -23.92
CA ALA A 16 -21.03 13.67 -24.14
C ALA A 16 -20.27 14.48 -23.07
N ALA A 17 -20.43 14.13 -21.78
CA ALA A 17 -19.72 14.76 -20.69
C ALA A 17 -18.20 14.51 -20.76
N ALA A 18 -17.78 13.30 -21.18
CA ALA A 18 -16.38 12.99 -21.39
C ALA A 18 -15.78 13.83 -22.53
N MET A 19 -16.48 13.98 -23.65
CA MET A 19 -16.04 14.80 -24.79
C MET A 19 -15.91 16.29 -24.43
N VAL A 20 -16.77 16.84 -23.57
CA VAL A 20 -16.64 18.23 -23.07
C VAL A 20 -15.35 18.42 -22.27
N ARG A 21 -14.87 17.37 -21.59
CA ARG A 21 -13.64 17.38 -20.78
C ARG A 21 -12.39 16.97 -21.57
N LYS A 22 -12.49 16.87 -22.90
CA LYS A 22 -11.34 16.55 -23.75
C LYS A 22 -10.22 17.56 -23.52
N ASN A 23 -8.99 17.07 -23.32
CA ASN A 23 -7.79 17.85 -22.97
C ASN A 23 -7.74 18.45 -21.55
N SER A 24 -8.69 18.16 -20.66
CA SER A 24 -8.61 18.59 -19.25
C SER A 24 -7.66 17.73 -18.39
N GLY A 25 -6.96 16.76 -18.98
CA GLY A 25 -6.10 15.84 -18.23
C GLY A 25 -4.99 16.57 -17.46
N PHE A 26 -4.43 17.63 -18.04
CA PHE A 26 -3.42 18.46 -17.38
C PHE A 26 -3.97 19.17 -16.14
N SER A 27 -5.21 19.67 -16.17
CA SER A 27 -5.82 20.32 -15.01
C SER A 27 -6.35 19.34 -13.96
N ALA A 28 -6.60 18.08 -14.33
CA ALA A 28 -6.98 17.02 -13.42
C ALA A 28 -5.79 16.40 -12.66
N ALA A 29 -4.60 16.36 -13.27
CA ALA A 29 -3.41 15.74 -12.69
C ALA A 29 -3.03 16.29 -11.29
N PRO A 30 -3.01 17.62 -11.02
CA PRO A 30 -2.73 18.14 -9.69
C PRO A 30 -3.71 17.66 -8.61
N LYS A 31 -5.01 17.57 -8.95
CA LYS A 31 -6.04 17.06 -8.03
C LYS A 31 -5.82 15.58 -7.73
N TYR A 32 -5.50 14.80 -8.76
CA TYR A 32 -5.20 13.37 -8.62
C TYR A 32 -3.96 13.15 -7.73
N ASN A 33 -2.87 13.87 -8.00
CA ASN A 33 -1.65 13.79 -7.19
C ASN A 33 -1.93 14.16 -5.73
N LYS A 34 -2.68 15.24 -5.47
CA LYS A 34 -3.07 15.62 -4.11
C LYS A 34 -3.86 14.53 -3.40
N MET A 35 -4.79 13.86 -4.09
CA MET A 35 -5.53 12.72 -3.56
C MET A 35 -4.58 11.57 -3.19
N VAL A 36 -3.66 11.19 -4.08
CA VAL A 36 -2.68 10.13 -3.81
C VAL A 36 -1.81 10.48 -2.62
N MET A 37 -1.27 11.70 -2.54
CA MET A 37 -0.45 12.14 -1.40
C MET A 37 -1.23 12.11 -0.08
N THR A 38 -2.50 12.56 -0.10
CA THR A 38 -3.37 12.51 1.09
C THR A 38 -3.60 11.06 1.55
N LEU A 39 -3.76 10.12 0.61
CA LEU A 39 -3.89 8.70 0.94
C LEU A 39 -2.59 8.12 1.47
N LEU A 40 -1.44 8.54 0.95
CA LEU A 40 -0.13 8.11 1.44
C LEU A 40 0.09 8.57 2.88
N ASP A 41 -0.19 9.83 3.19
CA ASP A 41 -0.12 10.37 4.55
C ASP A 41 -1.08 9.62 5.48
N TYR A 42 -2.32 9.42 5.04
CA TYR A 42 -3.32 8.68 5.81
C TYR A 42 -2.92 7.22 6.05
N ALA A 43 -2.39 6.53 5.05
CA ALA A 43 -1.92 5.15 5.17
C ALA A 43 -0.72 5.06 6.11
N ALA A 44 0.29 5.93 5.91
CA ALA A 44 1.49 5.97 6.74
C ALA A 44 1.18 6.31 8.20
N GLY A 45 0.29 7.28 8.45
CA GLY A 45 -0.13 7.63 9.81
C GLY A 45 -0.86 6.48 10.50
N ASN A 46 -1.82 5.85 9.81
CA ASN A 46 -2.60 4.77 10.41
C ASN A 46 -1.82 3.48 10.66
N LEU A 47 -0.69 3.28 9.98
CA LEU A 47 0.20 2.16 10.30
C LEU A 47 0.57 2.17 11.79
N PHE A 48 0.80 3.35 12.36
CA PHE A 48 1.28 3.48 13.75
C PHE A 48 0.19 3.89 14.74
N THR A 49 -0.87 4.55 14.29
CA THR A 49 -1.97 4.96 15.19
C THR A 49 -3.08 3.91 15.33
N ARG A 50 -3.16 2.96 14.40
CA ARG A 50 -4.26 1.98 14.37
C ARG A 50 -3.79 0.55 14.17
N ASP A 51 -2.93 0.33 13.18
CA ASP A 51 -2.62 -1.02 12.73
C ASP A 51 -1.51 -1.67 13.60
N PHE A 52 -0.49 -0.89 14.01
CA PHE A 52 0.65 -1.31 14.85
C PHE A 52 0.94 -0.27 15.94
N VAL A 53 0.00 -0.13 16.88
CA VAL A 53 0.11 0.82 18.00
C VAL A 53 1.30 0.45 18.88
N ASN A 54 2.13 1.45 19.20
CA ASN A 54 3.34 1.31 20.04
C ASN A 54 4.35 0.26 19.55
N VAL A 55 4.39 -0.01 18.23
CA VAL A 55 5.28 -1.03 17.66
C VAL A 55 6.77 -0.68 17.84
N CYS A 56 7.11 0.60 17.79
CA CYS A 56 8.46 1.09 18.02
C CYS A 56 8.43 2.58 18.39
N GLU A 57 9.51 3.06 19.00
CA GLU A 57 9.68 4.48 19.32
C GLU A 57 9.98 5.32 18.07
N ASP A 58 10.76 4.78 17.13
CA ASP A 58 11.09 5.46 15.87
C ASP A 58 10.25 4.95 14.70
N THR A 59 9.04 5.50 14.58
CA THR A 59 8.12 5.21 13.49
C THR A 59 8.65 5.64 12.12
N THR A 60 9.58 6.60 12.09
CA THR A 60 10.13 7.13 10.83
C THR A 60 11.11 6.13 10.23
N ALA A 61 12.06 5.62 11.02
CA ALA A 61 12.97 4.56 10.59
C ALA A 61 12.21 3.27 10.25
N PHE A 62 11.18 2.93 11.02
CA PHE A 62 10.35 1.76 10.70
C PHE A 62 9.60 1.93 9.38
N LEU A 63 9.00 3.10 9.13
CA LEU A 63 8.32 3.38 7.87
C LEU A 63 9.32 3.31 6.70
N TYR A 64 10.54 3.82 6.88
CA TYR A 64 11.60 3.71 5.89
C TYR A 64 11.88 2.24 5.52
N HIS A 65 12.06 1.36 6.51
CA HIS A 65 12.33 -0.09 6.31
C HIS A 65 11.13 -0.87 5.77
N THR A 66 9.91 -0.38 6.00
CA THR A 66 8.69 -0.90 5.37
C THR A 66 8.80 -0.82 3.84
N GLY A 67 9.36 0.27 3.34
CA GLY A 67 9.71 0.45 1.94
C GLY A 67 8.53 0.86 1.03
N PRO A 68 8.84 1.46 -0.13
CA PRO A 68 7.84 2.03 -1.02
C PRO A 68 6.95 0.97 -1.67
N ILE A 69 7.45 -0.25 -1.86
CA ILE A 69 6.68 -1.35 -2.47
C ILE A 69 5.52 -1.80 -1.58
N VAL A 70 5.72 -1.80 -0.27
CA VAL A 70 4.68 -2.16 0.69
C VAL A 70 3.60 -1.09 0.71
N MET A 71 4.01 0.19 0.68
CA MET A 71 3.06 1.31 0.59
C MET A 71 2.30 1.32 -0.73
N TRP A 72 2.94 0.96 -1.85
CA TRP A 72 2.25 0.71 -3.11
C TRP A 72 1.14 -0.35 -2.96
N ASN A 73 1.47 -1.51 -2.40
CA ASN A 73 0.49 -2.59 -2.21
C ASN A 73 -0.66 -2.16 -1.29
N ILE A 74 -0.38 -1.38 -0.24
CA ILE A 74 -1.40 -0.82 0.67
C ILE A 74 -2.34 0.12 -0.08
N ILE A 75 -1.79 1.09 -0.82
CA ILE A 75 -2.60 2.08 -1.56
C ILE A 75 -3.40 1.42 -2.68
N GLN A 76 -2.78 0.51 -3.43
CA GLN A 76 -3.45 -0.25 -4.48
C GLN A 76 -4.64 -1.03 -3.90
N GLU A 77 -4.43 -1.77 -2.81
CA GLU A 77 -5.49 -2.54 -2.16
C GLU A 77 -6.62 -1.62 -1.66
N ASP A 78 -6.29 -0.52 -0.98
CA ASP A 78 -7.30 0.44 -0.49
C ASP A 78 -8.11 1.03 -1.65
N MET A 79 -7.48 1.38 -2.76
CA MET A 79 -8.12 1.91 -3.97
C MET A 79 -9.02 0.90 -4.67
N LEU A 80 -8.52 -0.31 -4.94
CA LEU A 80 -9.26 -1.36 -5.63
C LEU A 80 -10.47 -1.83 -4.81
N ARG A 81 -10.30 -2.03 -3.49
CA ARG A 81 -11.39 -2.50 -2.62
C ARG A 81 -12.53 -1.49 -2.46
N ARG A 82 -12.23 -0.21 -2.56
CA ARG A 82 -13.19 0.89 -2.44
C ARG A 82 -13.62 1.45 -3.81
N ASP A 83 -13.20 0.79 -4.89
CA ASP A 83 -13.51 1.11 -6.27
C ASP A 83 -13.23 2.58 -6.68
N PHE A 84 -12.11 3.15 -6.21
CA PHE A 84 -11.72 4.54 -6.51
C PHE A 84 -10.26 4.68 -6.95
N GLY A 85 -9.88 5.88 -7.39
CA GLY A 85 -8.53 6.14 -7.93
C GLY A 85 -8.35 5.73 -9.40
N PHE A 86 -9.41 5.26 -10.05
CA PHE A 86 -9.39 4.98 -11.48
C PHE A 86 -9.47 6.26 -12.30
N CYS A 87 -8.81 6.23 -13.45
CA CYS A 87 -8.87 7.26 -14.48
C CYS A 87 -9.65 6.73 -15.69
N TYR A 88 -10.14 7.66 -16.50
CA TYR A 88 -10.95 7.34 -17.67
C TYR A 88 -10.48 8.17 -18.86
N TYR A 89 -10.21 7.53 -19.99
CA TYR A 89 -9.93 8.19 -21.25
C TYR A 89 -10.93 7.79 -22.34
N VAL A 90 -11.04 8.59 -23.40
CA VAL A 90 -11.90 8.29 -24.55
C VAL A 90 -11.05 7.86 -25.73
N GLU A 91 -11.37 6.70 -26.29
CA GLU A 91 -10.75 6.14 -27.49
C GLU A 91 -11.83 5.60 -28.42
N LYS A 92 -11.84 6.04 -29.68
CA LYS A 92 -12.81 5.61 -30.71
C LYS A 92 -14.27 5.63 -30.22
N ASN A 93 -14.68 6.72 -29.56
CA ASN A 93 -16.00 6.92 -28.94
C ASN A 93 -16.36 5.96 -27.79
N ASN A 94 -15.40 5.19 -27.28
CA ASN A 94 -15.56 4.38 -26.08
C ASN A 94 -14.87 5.04 -24.89
N ILE A 95 -15.49 4.94 -23.72
CA ILE A 95 -14.87 5.34 -22.45
C ILE A 95 -14.12 4.13 -21.91
N ILE A 96 -12.82 4.27 -21.72
CA ILE A 96 -11.95 3.22 -21.17
C ILE A 96 -11.55 3.63 -19.76
N ARG A 97 -11.85 2.75 -18.81
CA ARG A 97 -11.46 2.85 -17.41
C ARG A 97 -10.12 2.15 -17.21
N PHE A 98 -9.17 2.79 -16.53
CA PHE A 98 -7.88 2.20 -16.21
C PHE A 98 -7.38 2.64 -14.84
N PHE A 99 -6.51 1.82 -14.25
CA PHE A 99 -5.83 2.15 -12.99
C PHE A 99 -4.46 2.78 -13.30
N PRO A 100 -4.20 4.04 -12.92
CA PRO A 100 -3.01 4.78 -13.36
C PRO A 100 -1.76 4.44 -12.51
N GLU A 101 -1.33 3.17 -12.55
CA GLU A 101 -0.25 2.66 -11.68
C GLU A 101 1.02 3.50 -11.71
N THR A 102 1.48 3.90 -12.90
CA THR A 102 2.73 4.66 -13.07
C THR A 102 2.69 6.01 -12.33
N ILE A 103 1.53 6.69 -12.34
CA ILE A 103 1.37 7.97 -11.65
C ILE A 103 1.40 7.76 -10.14
N ILE A 104 0.72 6.74 -9.63
CA ILE A 104 0.68 6.43 -8.21
C ILE A 104 2.07 6.02 -7.71
N LYS A 105 2.75 5.12 -8.43
CA LYS A 105 4.14 4.69 -8.12
C LYS A 105 5.09 5.88 -8.12
N LYS A 106 4.95 6.83 -9.05
CA LYS A 106 5.74 8.07 -9.02
C LYS A 106 5.48 8.89 -7.76
N ASN A 107 4.22 9.12 -7.38
CA ASN A 107 3.89 9.86 -6.14
C ASN A 107 4.46 9.15 -4.91
N ILE A 108 4.49 7.82 -4.88
CA ILE A 108 5.12 7.05 -3.79
C ILE A 108 6.62 7.29 -3.73
N ILE A 109 7.31 7.27 -4.89
CA ILE A 109 8.75 7.55 -4.97
C ILE A 109 9.05 8.97 -4.48
N ASP A 110 8.28 9.94 -4.96
CA ASP A 110 8.45 11.35 -4.58
C ASP A 110 8.20 11.52 -3.06
N PHE A 111 7.13 10.92 -2.52
CA PHE A 111 6.85 10.87 -1.08
C PHE A 111 8.00 10.25 -0.27
N TRP A 112 8.58 9.14 -0.75
CA TRP A 112 9.70 8.48 -0.09
C TRP A 112 10.93 9.39 -0.07
N ALA A 113 11.23 9.99 -1.22
CA ALA A 113 12.35 10.92 -1.36
C ALA A 113 12.19 12.09 -0.41
N ASP A 114 11.05 12.79 -0.43
CA ASP A 114 10.81 13.97 0.40
C ASP A 114 10.84 13.65 1.91
N LYS A 115 10.20 12.56 2.31
CA LYS A 115 10.08 12.18 3.73
C LYS A 115 11.41 11.71 4.33
N PHE A 116 12.25 11.09 3.52
CA PHE A 116 13.45 10.42 4.00
C PHE A 116 14.77 10.99 3.50
N PHE A 117 14.74 12.07 2.70
CA PHE A 117 15.93 12.75 2.18
C PHE A 117 16.95 13.10 3.26
N ASN A 118 16.46 13.53 4.43
CA ASN A 118 17.31 13.99 5.53
C ASN A 118 17.61 12.92 6.59
N LEU A 119 17.21 11.65 6.39
CA LEU A 119 17.55 10.60 7.33
C LEU A 119 19.05 10.36 7.32
N LYS A 120 19.66 10.48 8.51
CA LYS A 120 21.06 10.12 8.69
C LYS A 120 21.19 8.60 8.69
N SER A 121 22.28 8.09 8.15
CA SER A 121 22.59 6.65 8.17
C SER A 121 22.48 6.06 9.58
N SER A 122 22.96 6.78 10.60
CA SER A 122 22.85 6.36 12.01
C SER A 122 21.41 6.18 12.53
N GLN A 123 20.43 6.86 11.94
CA GLN A 123 19.01 6.71 12.29
C GLN A 123 18.39 5.51 11.56
N VAL A 124 18.83 5.25 10.33
CA VAL A 124 18.43 4.06 9.54
C VAL A 124 19.03 2.78 10.13
N ASP A 125 20.29 2.86 10.58
CA ASP A 125 21.10 1.78 11.15
C ASP A 125 20.88 1.59 12.66
N ALA A 126 19.89 2.27 13.25
CA ALA A 126 19.44 2.02 14.62
C ALA A 126 18.73 0.65 14.72
N TYR A 127 19.51 -0.41 14.44
CA TYR A 127 19.12 -1.80 14.35
C TYR A 127 18.36 -2.27 15.59
N ILE A 128 18.69 -1.75 16.76
CA ILE A 128 18.07 -2.11 18.04
C ILE A 128 16.59 -1.67 18.08
N ASN A 129 16.25 -0.47 17.60
CA ASN A 129 14.87 0.02 17.65
C ASN A 129 14.00 -0.62 16.58
N TYR A 130 14.56 -0.82 15.40
CA TYR A 130 13.90 -1.51 14.30
C TYR A 130 13.69 -3.02 14.59
N SER A 131 14.68 -3.71 15.17
CA SER A 131 14.57 -5.15 15.50
C SER A 131 13.51 -5.43 16.56
N LYS A 132 13.37 -4.57 17.57
CA LYS A 132 12.26 -4.62 18.54
C LYS A 132 10.90 -4.49 17.84
N GLY A 133 10.78 -3.54 16.90
CA GLY A 133 9.57 -3.40 16.08
C GLY A 133 9.25 -4.65 15.28
N ILE A 134 10.24 -5.26 14.63
CA ILE A 134 10.05 -6.52 13.89
C ILE A 134 9.62 -7.65 14.83
N ALA A 135 10.21 -7.77 16.02
CA ALA A 135 9.82 -8.78 17.00
C ALA A 135 8.34 -8.62 17.37
N SER A 136 7.90 -7.39 17.65
CA SER A 136 6.50 -7.07 17.93
C SER A 136 5.57 -7.42 16.76
N ILE A 137 5.97 -7.15 15.51
CA ILE A 137 5.21 -7.57 14.31
C ILE A 137 5.06 -9.09 14.26
N LYS A 138 6.16 -9.83 14.48
CA LYS A 138 6.16 -11.31 14.44
C LYS A 138 5.25 -11.90 15.51
N GLU A 139 5.31 -11.37 16.73
CA GLU A 139 4.43 -11.76 17.83
C GLU A 139 2.96 -11.45 17.51
N SER A 140 2.68 -10.25 17.00
CA SER A 140 1.34 -9.85 16.56
C SER A 140 0.78 -10.78 15.47
N TYR A 141 1.59 -11.12 14.46
CA TYR A 141 1.20 -12.07 13.42
C TYR A 141 0.88 -13.44 14.00
N LYS A 142 1.75 -13.97 14.86
CA LYS A 142 1.56 -15.29 15.48
C LYS A 142 0.27 -15.35 16.28
N ALA A 143 -0.02 -14.33 17.10
CA ALA A 143 -1.25 -14.26 17.88
C ALA A 143 -2.51 -14.29 16.99
N LEU A 144 -2.52 -13.51 15.89
CA LEU A 144 -3.63 -13.49 14.94
C LEU A 144 -3.75 -14.81 14.17
N PHE A 145 -2.62 -15.42 13.80
CA PHE A 145 -2.58 -16.72 13.14
C PHE A 145 -3.18 -17.81 14.04
N ASP A 146 -2.75 -17.89 15.30
CA ASP A 146 -3.24 -18.87 16.27
C ASP A 146 -4.75 -18.69 16.53
N GLN A 147 -5.20 -17.45 16.65
CA GLN A 147 -6.63 -17.12 16.77
C GLN A 147 -7.42 -17.62 15.55
N ALA A 148 -6.92 -17.35 14.34
CA ALA A 148 -7.60 -17.72 13.11
C ALA A 148 -7.59 -19.25 12.88
N ALA A 149 -6.48 -19.92 13.19
CA ALA A 149 -6.35 -21.37 13.16
C ALA A 149 -7.32 -22.05 14.14
N SER A 150 -7.44 -21.52 15.36
CA SER A 150 -8.42 -22.00 16.34
C SER A 150 -9.87 -21.83 15.85
N THR A 151 -10.15 -20.74 15.14
CA THR A 151 -11.48 -20.48 14.55
C THR A 151 -11.80 -21.48 13.45
N LYS A 152 -10.85 -21.77 12.55
CA LYS A 152 -11.02 -22.78 11.49
C LYS A 152 -11.27 -24.17 12.07
N ARG A 153 -10.51 -24.59 13.09
CA ARG A 153 -10.67 -25.92 13.72
C ARG A 153 -12.08 -26.17 14.29
N ARG A 154 -12.82 -25.11 14.62
CA ARG A 154 -14.20 -25.21 15.10
C ARG A 154 -15.21 -25.40 13.96
N ASN A 155 -14.83 -25.13 12.72
CA ASN A 155 -15.66 -25.33 11.53
C ASN A 155 -15.39 -26.74 10.96
N VAL A 156 -16.09 -27.74 11.50
CA VAL A 156 -15.87 -29.17 11.23
C VAL A 156 -16.17 -29.58 9.77
N ASN A 157 -16.89 -28.75 9.01
CA ASN A 157 -17.34 -29.04 7.64
C ASN A 157 -16.54 -28.32 6.55
N ASP A 158 -15.39 -27.73 6.88
CA ASP A 158 -14.56 -27.00 5.92
C ASP A 158 -13.41 -27.89 5.38
N ASN A 159 -13.52 -28.28 4.11
CA ASN A 159 -12.49 -29.07 3.41
C ASN A 159 -11.26 -28.23 2.99
N GLN A 160 -11.29 -26.91 3.13
CA GLN A 160 -10.15 -26.07 2.78
C GLN A 160 -8.96 -26.38 3.70
N THR A 161 -7.74 -26.18 3.20
CA THR A 161 -6.54 -26.15 4.05
C THR A 161 -6.56 -24.93 4.97
N LEU A 162 -5.72 -24.93 6.01
CA LEU A 162 -5.58 -23.76 6.90
C LEU A 162 -5.12 -22.53 6.11
N GLU A 163 -4.14 -22.69 5.23
CA GLU A 163 -3.60 -21.58 4.43
C GLU A 163 -4.64 -20.95 3.51
N GLU A 164 -5.44 -21.76 2.80
CA GLU A 164 -6.51 -21.27 1.92
C GLU A 164 -7.54 -20.47 2.71
N TYR A 165 -8.01 -21.01 3.83
CA TYR A 165 -8.96 -20.33 4.70
C TYR A 165 -8.43 -18.99 5.20
N LEU A 166 -7.16 -18.94 5.63
CA LEU A 166 -6.56 -17.71 6.12
C LEU A 166 -6.34 -16.68 5.00
N LYS A 167 -6.00 -17.12 3.79
CA LYS A 167 -5.89 -16.25 2.60
C LYS A 167 -7.24 -15.61 2.28
N GLU A 168 -8.31 -16.40 2.20
CA GLU A 168 -9.67 -15.91 1.93
C GLU A 168 -10.19 -14.98 3.03
N ASN A 169 -9.81 -15.24 4.29
CA ASN A 169 -10.24 -14.46 5.45
C ASN A 169 -9.19 -13.43 5.91
N THR A 170 -8.26 -13.03 5.03
CA THR A 170 -7.17 -12.09 5.35
C THR A 170 -7.69 -10.81 5.98
N GLY A 171 -8.73 -10.21 5.41
CA GLY A 171 -9.31 -8.95 5.90
C GLY A 171 -9.89 -9.06 7.30
N LYS A 172 -10.44 -10.22 7.66
CA LYS A 172 -11.11 -10.46 8.93
C LYS A 172 -10.11 -10.63 10.08
N PHE A 173 -9.10 -11.46 9.89
CA PHE A 173 -8.16 -11.80 10.95
C PHE A 173 -6.98 -10.84 11.01
N PHE A 174 -6.36 -10.59 9.85
CA PHE A 174 -5.15 -9.80 9.78
C PHE A 174 -5.46 -8.35 9.39
N GLY A 175 -6.45 -8.11 8.54
CA GLY A 175 -6.64 -6.81 7.93
C GLY A 175 -5.61 -6.55 6.82
N TYR A 176 -6.07 -6.01 5.69
CA TYR A 176 -5.28 -6.00 4.47
C TYR A 176 -3.98 -5.19 4.55
N ARG A 177 -3.97 -4.09 5.29
CA ARG A 177 -2.75 -3.27 5.46
C ARG A 177 -1.71 -3.96 6.33
N ARG A 178 -2.13 -4.53 7.46
CA ARG A 178 -1.23 -5.33 8.31
C ARG A 178 -0.68 -6.54 7.57
N ALA A 179 -1.49 -7.18 6.73
CA ALA A 179 -1.03 -8.28 5.87
C ALA A 179 0.16 -7.87 4.98
N GLN A 180 0.16 -6.66 4.38
CA GLN A 180 1.31 -6.21 3.60
C GLN A 180 2.57 -5.97 4.44
N ILE A 181 2.42 -5.53 5.70
CA ILE A 181 3.53 -5.42 6.65
C ILE A 181 4.05 -6.79 7.07
N TYR A 182 3.16 -7.75 7.37
CA TYR A 182 3.56 -9.11 7.73
C TYR A 182 4.35 -9.79 6.61
N ARG A 183 3.90 -9.66 5.36
CA ARG A 183 4.60 -10.15 4.16
C ARG A 183 6.01 -9.58 3.98
N ARG A 184 6.28 -8.42 4.57
CA ARG A 184 7.60 -7.77 4.52
C ARG A 184 8.54 -8.28 5.60
N PHE A 185 8.04 -8.52 6.81
CA PHE A 185 8.90 -8.71 8.00
C PHE A 185 8.81 -10.08 8.66
N VAL A 186 7.83 -10.90 8.28
CA VAL A 186 7.61 -12.23 8.84
C VAL A 186 7.94 -13.26 7.77
N ASN A 187 8.93 -14.10 8.04
CA ASN A 187 9.24 -15.25 7.20
C ASN A 187 8.10 -16.26 7.29
N ASP A 188 7.83 -16.98 6.19
CA ASP A 188 6.83 -18.05 6.15
C ASP A 188 5.40 -17.59 6.44
N THR A 189 5.05 -16.37 6.00
CA THR A 189 3.65 -15.96 6.03
C THR A 189 2.81 -16.75 5.03
N ILE A 190 1.51 -16.86 5.29
CA ILE A 190 0.58 -17.50 4.36
C ILE A 190 0.55 -16.84 2.97
N TRP A 191 1.00 -15.59 2.81
CA TRP A 191 0.98 -14.86 1.54
C TRP A 191 2.32 -14.87 0.80
N GLY A 192 3.33 -15.56 1.35
CA GLY A 192 4.71 -15.50 0.88
C GLY A 192 5.41 -14.17 1.17
N ASN A 193 6.73 -14.15 1.01
CA ASN A 193 7.55 -12.97 1.25
C ASN A 193 7.54 -12.03 0.04
N LEU A 194 7.59 -10.72 0.31
CA LEU A 194 7.91 -9.75 -0.74
C LEU A 194 9.40 -9.85 -1.09
N PRO A 195 9.79 -9.60 -2.36
CA PRO A 195 11.18 -9.61 -2.75
C PRO A 195 11.98 -8.63 -1.88
N GLU A 196 13.15 -9.07 -1.41
CA GLU A 196 14.05 -8.18 -0.68
C GLU A 196 14.56 -7.09 -1.62
N VAL A 197 14.21 -5.85 -1.33
CA VAL A 197 14.89 -4.70 -1.90
C VAL A 197 16.03 -4.37 -0.93
N SER A 198 17.26 -4.63 -1.36
CA SER A 198 18.44 -4.32 -0.55
C SER A 198 18.55 -2.81 -0.34
N SER A 199 18.82 -2.40 0.90
CA SER A 199 19.10 -1.01 1.27
C SER A 199 20.27 -0.43 0.45
N SER A 200 21.26 -1.25 0.08
CA SER A 200 22.40 -0.83 -0.74
C SER A 200 22.01 -0.55 -2.19
N ASP A 201 21.05 -1.28 -2.74
CA ASP A 201 20.55 -1.08 -4.11
C ASP A 201 19.76 0.23 -4.23
N LEU A 202 19.09 0.66 -3.16
CA LEU A 202 18.41 1.94 -3.11
C LEU A 202 19.40 3.11 -3.11
N VAL A 203 20.45 3.05 -2.29
CA VAL A 203 21.47 4.12 -2.21
C VAL A 203 22.19 4.30 -3.54
N HIS A 204 22.62 3.22 -4.20
CA HIS A 204 23.32 3.31 -5.49
C HIS A 204 22.45 3.83 -6.65
N LYS A 205 21.14 3.61 -6.59
CA LYS A 205 20.19 4.05 -7.62
C LYS A 205 19.88 5.55 -7.53
N PHE A 206 20.03 6.14 -6.35
CA PHE A 206 19.83 7.59 -6.12
C PHE A 206 21.14 8.38 -5.99
N SER A 207 22.30 7.72 -5.85
CA SER A 207 23.61 8.36 -5.83
C SER A 207 24.22 8.65 -7.21
N ARG A 208 23.54 8.26 -8.30
CA ARG A 208 23.93 8.66 -9.67
C ARG A 208 23.08 9.86 -10.10
N LYS A 209 23.53 11.05 -9.71
CA LYS A 209 23.28 12.30 -10.43
C LYS A 209 24.60 12.78 -11.01
#